data_AF-A0A3B1JX85-F1
#
_entry.id   AF-A0A3B1JX85-F1
#
_cell.length_a   1.000
_cell.length_b   1.000
_cell.length_c   1.000
_cell.angle_alpha   90.00
_cell.angle_beta   90.00
_cell.angle_gamma   90.00
#
_symmetry.space_group_name_H-M   'P 1'
#
loop_
_entity.id
_entity.type
_entity.pdbx_description
1 polymer ?
#
loop_
_entity_poly.entity_id
_entity_poly.type
_entity_poly.pdbx_seq_one_letter_code
_entity_poly.pdbx_strand_id
1 'polypeptide(L)' 'MRTAWIACKLCCILCFIPRYWNTGEPNNADGAEDCAVFKDGTSTLESWNDLPCCYENSWICECSGY' A
#
# COMPACT_ATOMS: atom_id res chain seq x y z
N MET A 1 -12.71 -11.23 -7.92
CA MET A 1 -11.31 -10.89 -8.27
C MET A 1 -10.71 -10.29 -7.02
N ARG A 2 -9.81 -11.02 -6.35
CA ARG A 2 -9.28 -10.59 -5.05
C ARG A 2 -8.36 -9.39 -5.32
N THR A 3 -8.74 -8.25 -4.78
CA THR A 3 -7.98 -7.00 -4.77
C THR A 3 -6.56 -7.28 -4.28
N ALA A 4 -5.57 -6.69 -4.96
CA ALA A 4 -4.17 -6.79 -4.60
C ALA A 4 -3.95 -6.09 -3.25
N TRP A 5 -4.11 -6.84 -2.17
CA TRP A 5 -3.58 -6.45 -0.88
C TRP A 5 -2.13 -6.90 -0.87
N ILE A 6 -1.19 -6.01 -1.16
CA ILE A 6 0.17 -6.21 -0.68
C ILE A 6 0.13 -5.89 0.81
N ALA A 7 -0.50 -6.77 1.57
CA ALA A 7 -0.37 -6.84 3.01
C ALA A 7 0.11 -8.27 3.26
N CYS A 8 1.43 -8.35 3.43
CA CYS A 8 2.21 -9.51 3.83
C CYS A 8 1.35 -10.70 4.31
N LYS A 9 1.27 -11.74 3.48
CA LYS A 9 0.82 -13.06 3.87
C LYS A 9 1.92 -13.69 4.74
N LEU A 10 2.16 -13.17 5.94
CA LEU A 10 3.03 -13.78 6.93
C LEU A 10 2.54 -13.47 8.36
N CYS A 11 1.66 -14.36 8.83
CA CYS A 11 1.40 -14.76 10.21
C CYS A 11 1.37 -13.64 11.28
N CYS A 12 0.14 -13.26 11.66
CA CYS A 12 -0.45 -12.73 12.90
C CYS A 12 0.38 -12.33 14.16
N ILE A 13 1.71 -12.24 14.14
CA ILE A 13 2.55 -11.87 15.30
C ILE A 13 3.24 -10.50 15.10
N LEU A 14 3.30 -9.98 13.86
CA LEU A 14 3.96 -8.71 13.52
C LEU A 14 3.02 -7.63 12.92
N CYS A 15 1.71 -7.77 13.09
CA CYS A 15 0.67 -6.90 12.49
C CYS A 15 0.72 -5.42 12.92
N PHE A 16 1.59 -5.04 13.87
CA PHE A 16 1.61 -3.70 14.47
C PHE A 16 2.73 -2.78 13.97
N ILE A 17 3.64 -3.24 13.10
CA ILE A 17 4.60 -2.33 12.47
C ILE A 17 4.10 -2.05 11.05
N PRO A 18 3.59 -0.85 10.76
CA PRO A 18 3.27 -0.46 9.40
C PRO A 18 4.60 -0.38 8.63
N ARG A 19 4.90 -1.42 7.85
CA ARG A 19 6.12 -1.52 7.05
C ARG A 19 5.87 -0.91 5.68
N TYR A 20 6.92 -0.36 5.08
CA TYR A 20 6.94 0.15 3.70
C TYR A 20 6.28 1.50 3.44
N TRP A 21 5.65 2.15 4.41
CA TRP A 21 5.21 3.53 4.25
C TRP A 21 6.38 4.47 4.01
N ASN A 22 6.19 5.38 3.05
CA ASN A 22 7.08 6.50 2.87
C ASN A 22 7.09 7.35 4.15
N THR A 23 8.20 8.06 4.40
CA THR A 23 8.31 8.94 5.56
C THR A 23 7.15 9.94 5.56
N GLY A 24 6.38 9.94 6.65
CA GLY A 24 5.19 10.78 6.83
C GLY A 24 3.87 10.08 6.54
N GLU A 25 3.87 8.90 5.93
CA GLU A 25 2.67 8.16 5.54
C GLU A 25 2.34 6.99 6.48
N PRO A 26 1.07 6.55 6.56
CA PRO A 26 -0.11 7.19 5.95
C PRO A 26 -0.51 8.45 6.71
N ASN A 27 -0.91 9.50 5.99
CA ASN A 27 -1.22 10.81 6.59
C ASN A 27 -2.69 11.22 6.48
N ASN A 28 -3.49 10.52 5.67
CA ASN A 28 -4.87 10.81 5.36
C ASN A 28 -5.11 12.27 4.96
N ALA A 29 -4.37 12.78 3.96
CA ALA A 29 -4.45 14.18 3.55
C ALA A 29 -5.89 14.52 3.13
N ASP A 30 -6.37 15.68 3.57
CA ASP A 30 -7.74 16.15 3.35
C ASP A 30 -8.85 15.20 3.85
N GLY A 31 -8.50 14.15 4.60
CA GLY A 31 -9.42 13.19 5.21
C GLY A 31 -10.03 12.18 4.24
N ALA A 32 -9.40 11.94 3.08
CA ALA A 32 -9.97 11.12 2.01
C ALA A 32 -8.98 10.11 1.37
N GLU A 33 -7.87 9.77 2.02
CA GLU A 33 -6.84 8.88 1.46
C GLU A 33 -6.90 7.47 2.07
N ASP A 34 -7.68 6.60 1.46
CA ASP A 34 -7.92 5.24 1.98
C ASP A 34 -7.24 4.12 1.16
N CYS A 35 -6.61 4.46 0.02
CA CYS A 35 -5.99 3.50 -0.88
C CYS A 35 -4.47 3.62 -0.87
N ALA A 36 -3.75 2.50 -0.64
CA ALA A 36 -2.29 2.47 -0.69
C ALA A 36 -1.78 2.31 -2.13
N VAL A 37 -0.81 3.14 -2.50
CA VAL A 37 -0.11 3.08 -3.79
C VAL A 37 1.41 3.02 -3.58
N PHE A 38 2.15 2.59 -4.60
CA PHE A 38 3.60 2.77 -4.64
C PHE A 38 3.94 4.15 -5.21
N LYS A 39 4.77 4.88 -4.49
CA LYS A 39 5.32 6.18 -4.90
C LYS A 39 6.61 5.97 -5.68
N ASP A 40 6.68 6.56 -6.85
CA ASP A 40 7.89 6.54 -7.66
C ASP A 40 9.01 7.40 -7.03
N GLY A 41 10.26 6.99 -7.22
CA GLY A 41 11.43 7.75 -6.77
C GLY A 41 11.79 7.59 -5.29
N THR A 42 11.12 6.71 -4.55
CA THR A 42 11.44 6.38 -3.15
C THR A 42 12.15 5.04 -3.01
N SER A 43 12.71 4.77 -1.83
CA SER A 43 13.24 3.45 -1.48
C SER A 43 12.14 2.39 -1.52
N THR A 44 12.47 1.16 -1.96
CA THR A 44 11.52 0.04 -1.93
C THR A 44 11.05 -0.30 -0.52
N LEU A 45 11.84 0.06 0.51
CA LEU A 45 11.49 -0.13 1.92
C LEU A 45 10.61 0.98 2.51
N GLU A 46 10.35 2.07 1.76
CA GLU A 46 9.64 3.28 2.19
C GLU A 46 8.90 3.91 1.00
N SER A 47 8.07 3.14 0.31
CA SER A 47 7.44 3.52 -0.96
C SER A 47 5.93 3.68 -0.92
N TRP A 48 5.25 3.31 0.15
CA TRP A 48 3.79 3.39 0.19
C TRP A 48 3.32 4.80 0.52
N ASN A 49 2.29 5.23 -0.18
CA ASN A 49 1.56 6.48 0.03
C ASN A 49 0.07 6.13 0.07
N ASP A 50 -0.69 6.69 0.99
CA ASP A 50 -2.14 6.69 0.92
C ASP A 50 -2.58 7.78 -0.07
N LEU A 51 -3.61 7.49 -0.86
CA LEU A 51 -4.22 8.45 -1.79
C LEU A 51 -5.73 8.24 -1.84
N PRO A 52 -6.49 9.23 -2.33
CA PRO A 52 -7.90 9.03 -2.62
C PRO A 52 -8.08 7.90 -3.63
N CYS A 53 -8.95 6.95 -3.29
CA CYS A 53 -9.21 5.77 -4.11
C CYS A 53 -9.75 6.08 -5.52
N CYS A 54 -10.22 7.30 -5.76
CA CYS A 54 -10.73 7.75 -7.05
C CYS A 54 -9.63 8.13 -8.05
N TYR A 55 -8.36 8.20 -7.63
CA TYR A 55 -7.25 8.51 -8.55
C TYR A 55 -6.93 7.34 -9.49
N GLU A 56 -6.83 7.67 -10.78
CA GLU A 56 -6.43 6.74 -11.83
C GLU A 56 -4.92 6.46 -11.74
N ASN A 57 -4.57 5.32 -11.16
CA ASN A 57 -3.20 4.84 -11.04
C ASN A 57 -3.02 3.50 -11.75
N SER A 58 -1.78 3.17 -12.11
CA SER A 58 -1.45 1.81 -12.55
C SER A 58 -1.61 0.82 -11.39
N TRP A 59 -2.02 -0.41 -11.71
CA TRP A 59 -2.26 -1.46 -10.71
C TRP A 59 -1.39 -2.68 -10.94
N ILE A 60 -1.06 -3.35 -9.83
CA ILE A 60 -0.37 -4.65 -9.83
C ILE A 60 -1.41 -5.72 -9.50
N CYS A 61 -1.40 -6.83 -10.24
CA CYS A 61 -2.24 -7.99 -9.94
C CYS A 61 -1.37 -9.13 -9.42
N GLU A 62 -1.84 -9.83 -8.38
CA GLU A 62 -1.29 -11.11 -7.99
C GLU A 62 -2.12 -12.22 -8.65
N CYS A 63 -1.48 -13.09 -9.43
CA CYS A 63 -2.11 -14.32 -9.90
C CYS A 63 -1.94 -15.41 -8.83
N SER A 64 -3.03 -16.04 -8.41
CA SER A 64 -2.95 -17.21 -7.53
C SER A 64 -2.37 -18.39 -8.31
N GLY A 65 -1.13 -18.76 -8.02
CA GLY A 65 -0.45 -19.87 -8.69
C GLY A 65 -1.17 -21.20 -8.44
N TYR A 66 -1.72 -21.77 -9.51
CA TYR A 66 -1.91 -23.21 -9.70
C TYR A 66 -0.90 -23.68 -10.73
#